data_AF-A0A8B6BSY0-F1
#
_entry.id   AF-A0A8B6BSY0-F1
#
_cell.length_a   1.000
_cell.length_b   1.000
_cell.length_c   1.000
_cell.angle_alpha   90.00
_cell.angle_beta   90.00
_cell.angle_gamma   90.00
#
_symmetry.space_group_name_H-M   'P 1'
#
loop_
_entity.id
_entity.type
_entity.pdbx_description
1 polymer ?
#
loop_
_entity_poly.entity_id
_entity_poly.type
_entity_poly.pdbx_seq_one_letter_code
_entity_poly.pdbx_strand_id
1 'polypeptide(L)'
;MGVNIWWQGKCGGKVLDMKQQIRTMLKYEDPPTILVLHIGGNDIGEKSSKTLCELIRKQFSWMRQLMLDTVFVWSQIIPRSSWRYSDNINAMEKCRMRVNTSIASFFNQNRWLLPPLP
;
A
#
# COMPACT_ATOMS: atom_id res chain seq x y z
N MET A 1 25.29 4.94 -13.96
CA MET A 1 24.02 5.49 -13.45
C MET A 1 23.72 4.80 -12.14
N GLY A 2 23.53 5.55 -11.05
CA GLY A 2 23.20 4.99 -9.74
C GLY A 2 21.71 5.03 -9.48
N VAL A 3 21.18 4.05 -8.76
CA VAL A 3 19.83 4.11 -8.20
C VAL A 3 19.95 4.74 -6.81
N ASN A 4 19.25 5.85 -6.58
CA ASN A 4 19.09 6.40 -5.24
C ASN A 4 17.88 5.73 -4.58
N ILE A 5 18.10 5.03 -3.47
CA ILE A 5 17.05 4.37 -2.70
C ILE A 5 16.91 5.09 -1.38
N TRP A 6 15.71 5.60 -1.13
CA TRP A 6 15.33 6.15 0.17
C TRP A 6 14.29 5.23 0.83
N TRP A 7 14.54 4.84 2.07
CA TRP A 7 13.69 3.92 2.82
C TRP A 7 13.06 4.60 4.03
N GLN A 8 11.72 4.59 4.10
CA GLN A 8 10.97 5.11 5.23
C GLN A 8 10.00 4.06 5.79
N GLY A 9 10.26 3.60 7.02
CA GLY A 9 9.42 2.65 7.73
C GLY A 9 8.84 3.25 9.02
N LYS A 10 7.58 2.94 9.33
CA LYS A 10 6.94 3.25 10.63
C LYS A 10 6.41 1.97 11.24
N CYS A 11 6.92 1.60 12.41
CA CYS A 11 6.39 0.47 13.17
C CYS A 11 4.89 0.67 13.45
N GLY A 12 4.09 -0.37 13.19
CA GLY A 12 2.64 -0.33 13.41
C GLY A 12 1.86 0.63 12.51
N GLY A 13 2.48 1.20 11.46
CA GLY A 13 1.81 2.12 10.54
C GLY A 13 0.56 1.50 9.90
N LYS A 14 -0.52 2.27 9.89
CA LYS A 14 -1.81 1.91 9.29
C LYS A 14 -2.03 2.67 7.99
N VAL A 15 -2.99 2.23 7.17
CA VAL A 15 -3.32 2.91 5.89
C VAL A 15 -3.68 4.39 6.09
N LEU A 16 -4.27 4.76 7.23
CA LEU A 16 -4.63 6.14 7.53
C LEU A 16 -3.41 7.05 7.83
N ASP A 17 -2.31 6.49 8.30
CA ASP A 17 -1.06 7.25 8.55
C ASP A 17 -0.40 7.73 7.25
N MET A 18 -0.72 7.07 6.12
CA MET A 18 -0.04 7.25 4.84
C MET A 18 -0.05 8.71 4.35
N LYS A 19 -1.16 9.44 4.52
CA LYS A 19 -1.24 10.84 4.07
C LYS A 19 -0.19 11.72 4.72
N GLN A 20 -0.03 11.58 6.03
CA GLN A 20 0.92 12.39 6.76
C GLN A 20 2.36 12.01 6.40
N GLN A 21 2.62 10.72 6.21
CA GLN A 21 3.94 10.23 5.77
C GLN A 21 4.33 10.79 4.41
N ILE A 22 3.44 10.68 3.41
CA ILE A 22 3.68 11.20 2.05
C ILE A 22 3.86 12.72 2.04
N ARG A 23 3.02 13.46 2.79
CA ARG A 23 3.17 14.91 2.92
C ARG A 23 4.50 15.30 3.56
N THR A 24 4.95 14.53 4.54
CA THR A 24 6.22 14.78 5.20
C THR A 24 7.38 14.49 4.26
N MET A 25 7.35 13.36 3.53
CA MET A 25 8.34 13.04 2.49
C MET A 25 8.45 14.18 1.47
N LEU A 26 7.33 14.59 0.88
CA LEU A 26 7.29 15.64 -0.14
C LEU A 26 7.65 17.05 0.35
N LYS A 27 7.80 17.23 1.66
CA LYS A 27 8.32 18.48 2.22
C LYS A 27 9.84 18.55 2.15
N TYR A 28 10.52 17.40 2.17
CA TYR A 28 11.97 17.32 2.25
C TYR A 28 12.62 16.79 0.97
N GLU A 29 11.86 16.08 0.14
CA GLU A 29 12.34 15.43 -1.09
C GLU A 29 11.37 15.69 -2.25
N ASP A 30 11.90 15.71 -3.47
CA ASP A 30 11.09 15.73 -4.69
C ASP A 30 10.29 14.41 -4.83
N PRO A 31 9.16 14.42 -5.57
CA PRO A 31 8.43 13.20 -5.89
C PRO A 31 9.35 12.15 -6.53
N PRO A 32 9.38 10.91 -6.01
CA PRO A 32 10.25 9.88 -6.56
C PRO A 32 9.73 9.40 -7.93
N THR A 33 10.64 8.91 -8.78
CA THR A 33 10.23 8.24 -10.04
C THR A 33 9.42 6.98 -9.76
N ILE A 34 9.79 6.22 -8.71
CA ILE A 34 9.09 5.01 -8.28
C ILE A 34 8.86 5.09 -6.78
N LEU A 35 7.60 4.91 -6.35
CA LEU A 35 7.23 4.80 -4.95
C LEU A 35 6.70 3.39 -4.65
N VAL A 36 7.46 2.63 -3.86
CA VAL A 36 7.05 1.31 -3.39
C VAL A 36 6.38 1.42 -2.02
N LEU A 37 5.16 0.94 -1.90
CA LEU A 37 4.35 1.03 -0.69
C LEU A 37 4.02 -0.36 -0.16
N HIS A 38 4.50 -0.65 1.05
CA HIS A 38 4.17 -1.86 1.80
C HIS A 38 3.31 -1.48 3.02
N ILE A 39 1.99 -1.48 2.83
CA ILE A 39 1.02 -1.01 3.84
C ILE A 39 -0.27 -1.84 3.81
N GLY A 40 -1.01 -1.86 4.92
CA GLY A 40 -2.32 -2.52 5.06
C GLY A 40 -2.31 -3.75 5.96
N GLY A 41 -1.17 -4.41 6.15
CA GLY A 41 -1.07 -5.60 7.01
C GLY A 41 -1.42 -5.32 8.47
N ASN A 42 -1.21 -4.10 8.97
CA ASN A 42 -1.56 -3.73 10.33
C ASN A 42 -3.05 -3.38 10.52
N ASP A 43 -3.81 -3.27 9.43
CA ASP A 43 -5.24 -2.98 9.43
C ASP A 43 -6.09 -4.26 9.31
N ILE A 44 -5.48 -5.40 8.98
CA ILE A 44 -6.15 -6.71 8.86
C ILE A 44 -6.75 -7.10 10.20
N GLY A 45 -8.06 -7.38 10.21
CA GLY A 45 -8.82 -7.77 11.39
C GLY A 45 -9.40 -6.58 12.18
N GLU A 46 -8.82 -5.38 12.07
CA GLU A 46 -9.37 -4.15 12.65
C GLU A 46 -10.57 -3.63 11.84
N LYS A 47 -10.48 -3.75 10.52
CA LYS A 47 -11.50 -3.28 9.58
C LYS A 47 -11.96 -4.42 8.70
N SER A 48 -13.18 -4.32 8.20
CA SER A 48 -13.67 -5.24 7.18
C SER A 48 -12.76 -5.17 5.93
N SER A 49 -12.61 -6.29 5.22
CA SER A 49 -11.80 -6.32 3.99
C SER A 49 -12.26 -5.28 2.96
N LYS A 50 -13.58 -5.05 2.87
CA LYS A 50 -14.18 -4.04 1.98
C LYS A 50 -13.74 -2.63 2.36
N THR A 51 -13.91 -2.26 3.63
CA THR A 51 -13.51 -0.95 4.16
C THR A 51 -12.01 -0.72 3.98
N LEU A 52 -11.18 -1.72 4.27
CA LEU A 52 -9.74 -1.62 4.07
C LEU A 52 -9.39 -1.39 2.60
N CYS A 53 -10.04 -2.12 1.68
CA CYS A 53 -9.80 -1.91 0.25
C CYS A 53 -10.20 -0.50 -0.21
N GLU A 54 -11.35 0.01 0.25
CA GLU A 54 -11.80 1.37 -0.06
C GLU A 54 -10.82 2.43 0.47
N LEU A 55 -10.31 2.24 1.69
CA LEU A 55 -9.29 3.12 2.26
C LEU A 55 -8.01 3.10 1.42
N ILE A 56 -7.48 1.91 1.09
CA ILE A 56 -6.26 1.80 0.28
C ILE A 56 -6.45 2.48 -1.08
N ARG A 57 -7.56 2.19 -1.79
CA ARG A 57 -7.88 2.83 -3.08
C ARG A 57 -7.93 4.34 -2.97
N LYS A 58 -8.64 4.87 -1.97
CA LYS A 58 -8.75 6.33 -1.76
C LYS A 58 -7.39 6.98 -1.54
N GLN A 59 -6.49 6.31 -0.84
CA GLN A 59 -5.14 6.83 -0.60
C GLN A 59 -4.30 6.83 -1.88
N PHE A 60 -4.35 5.77 -2.68
CA PHE A 60 -3.66 5.74 -3.97
C PHE A 60 -4.23 6.74 -4.97
N SER A 61 -5.55 6.88 -5.07
CA SER A 61 -6.17 7.91 -5.92
C SER A 61 -5.75 9.33 -5.51
N TRP A 62 -5.65 9.60 -4.20
CA TRP A 62 -5.13 10.87 -3.70
C TRP A 62 -3.64 11.07 -4.03
N MET A 63 -2.79 10.07 -3.82
CA MET A 63 -1.37 10.17 -4.17
C MET A 63 -1.15 10.38 -5.66
N ARG A 64 -1.98 9.74 -6.51
CA ARG A 64 -1.89 9.92 -7.96
C ARG A 64 -2.18 11.35 -8.39
N GLN A 65 -3.11 12.04 -7.72
CA GLN A 65 -3.38 13.45 -7.96
C GLN A 65 -2.22 14.35 -7.50
N LEU A 66 -1.43 13.90 -6.51
CA LEU A 66 -0.34 14.66 -5.92
C LEU A 66 0.98 14.49 -6.67
N MET A 67 1.23 13.31 -7.23
CA MET A 67 2.48 12.95 -7.91
C MET A 67 2.15 12.25 -9.22
N LEU A 68 1.91 13.04 -10.27
CA LEU A 68 1.39 12.55 -11.56
C LEU A 68 2.37 11.65 -12.31
N ASP A 69 3.67 11.93 -12.17
CA ASP A 69 4.77 11.25 -12.87
C ASP A 69 5.38 10.08 -12.07
N THR A 70 4.96 9.90 -10.81
CA THR A 70 5.44 8.79 -9.97
C THR A 70 4.77 7.48 -10.36
N VAL A 71 5.57 6.45 -10.57
CA VAL A 71 5.09 5.07 -10.67
C VAL A 71 4.83 4.52 -9.26
N PHE A 72 3.58 4.12 -9.01
CA PHE A 72 3.21 3.51 -7.74
C PHE A 72 3.32 1.99 -7.82
N VAL A 73 4.06 1.40 -6.90
CA VAL A 73 4.11 -0.05 -6.70
C VAL A 73 3.51 -0.37 -5.35
N TRP A 74 2.44 -1.16 -5.33
CA TRP A 74 1.91 -1.69 -4.07
C TRP A 74 2.47 -3.10 -3.83
N SER A 75 3.23 -3.23 -2.75
CA SER A 75 3.71 -4.52 -2.27
C SER A 75 2.58 -5.22 -1.53
N GLN A 76 2.22 -6.42 -2.00
CA GLN A 76 1.16 -7.21 -1.40
C GLN A 76 1.43 -7.52 0.07
N ILE A 77 0.36 -7.61 0.85
CA ILE A 77 0.46 -7.96 2.28
C ILE A 77 0.94 -9.40 2.40
N ILE A 78 2.02 -9.59 3.16
CA ILE A 78 2.63 -10.89 3.42
C ILE A 78 1.84 -11.70 4.46
N PRO A 79 1.86 -13.04 4.39
CA PRO A 79 1.31 -13.90 5.43
C PRO A 79 1.95 -13.64 6.80
N ARG A 80 1.21 -13.88 7.89
CA ARG A 80 1.74 -13.77 9.26
C ARG A 80 1.37 -15.00 10.08
N SER A 81 2.26 -15.38 10.98
CA SER A 81 2.01 -16.46 11.96
C SER A 81 1.00 -16.05 13.03
N SER A 82 0.84 -14.76 13.28
CA SER A 82 -0.14 -14.20 14.21
C SER A 82 -0.69 -12.86 13.73
N TRP A 83 -1.90 -12.55 14.16
CA TRP A 83 -2.62 -11.32 13.81
C TRP A 83 -3.11 -10.62 15.08
N ARG A 84 -3.05 -9.29 15.08
CA ARG A 84 -3.31 -8.50 16.30
C ARG A 84 -4.76 -8.58 16.80
N TYR A 85 -5.71 -8.71 15.89
CA TYR A 85 -7.13 -8.52 16.20
C TYR A 85 -7.96 -9.82 16.16
N SER A 86 -7.31 -10.96 15.88
CA SER A 86 -7.98 -12.25 15.87
C SER A 86 -6.97 -13.40 15.95
N ASP A 87 -7.28 -14.39 16.79
CA ASP A 87 -6.54 -15.65 16.86
C ASP A 87 -6.93 -16.63 15.74
N ASN A 88 -7.99 -16.33 14.97
CA ASN A 88 -8.40 -17.13 13.83
C ASN A 88 -7.53 -16.82 12.61
N ILE A 89 -6.34 -17.45 12.57
CA ILE A 89 -5.33 -17.28 11.51
C ILE A 89 -5.94 -17.53 10.13
N ASN A 90 -6.76 -18.58 9.97
CA ASN A 90 -7.39 -18.92 8.70
C ASN A 90 -8.33 -17.82 8.19
N ALA A 91 -9.12 -17.21 9.07
CA ALA A 91 -9.99 -16.09 8.70
C ALA A 91 -9.17 -14.85 8.31
N MET A 92 -8.08 -14.57 9.04
CA MET A 92 -7.21 -13.43 8.75
C MET A 92 -6.43 -13.60 7.44
N GLU A 93 -5.94 -14.80 7.15
CA GLU A 93 -5.31 -15.12 5.85
C GLU A 93 -6.30 -14.98 4.69
N LYS A 94 -7.56 -15.42 4.86
CA LYS A 94 -8.61 -15.18 3.86
C LYS A 94 -8.87 -13.68 3.67
N CYS A 95 -8.89 -12.90 4.75
CA CYS A 95 -9.01 -11.45 4.69
C CYS A 95 -7.85 -10.82 3.91
N ARG A 96 -6.60 -11.21 4.24
CA ARG A 96 -5.38 -10.78 3.55
C ARG A 96 -5.42 -11.08 2.05
N MET A 97 -5.75 -12.31 1.67
CA MET A 97 -5.86 -12.71 0.26
C MET A 97 -6.92 -11.88 -0.48
N ARG A 98 -8.09 -11.67 0.12
CA ARG A 98 -9.14 -10.83 -0.47
C ARG A 98 -8.66 -9.40 -0.70
N VAL A 99 -7.95 -8.81 0.26
CA VAL A 99 -7.38 -7.46 0.13
C VAL A 99 -6.33 -7.43 -1.00
N ASN A 100 -5.40 -8.39 -1.01
CA ASN A 100 -4.39 -8.51 -2.07
C ASN A 100 -4.99 -8.62 -3.46
N THR A 101 -5.93 -9.53 -3.68
CA THR A 101 -6.59 -9.69 -4.99
C THR A 101 -7.36 -8.44 -5.39
N SER A 102 -8.10 -7.84 -4.45
CA SER A 102 -8.94 -6.66 -4.69
C SER A 102 -8.12 -5.40 -5.06
N ILE A 103 -6.98 -5.18 -4.41
CA ILE A 103 -6.09 -4.06 -4.71
C ILE A 103 -5.25 -4.33 -5.96
N ALA A 104 -4.76 -5.56 -6.16
CA ALA A 104 -4.08 -5.92 -7.41
C ALA A 104 -4.99 -5.68 -8.64
N SER A 105 -6.25 -6.11 -8.57
CA SER A 105 -7.24 -5.83 -9.62
C SER A 105 -7.43 -4.32 -9.86
N PHE A 106 -7.43 -3.51 -8.80
CA PHE A 106 -7.53 -2.06 -8.91
C PHE A 106 -6.32 -1.45 -9.61
N PHE A 107 -5.10 -1.89 -9.29
CA PHE A 107 -3.88 -1.45 -10.00
C PHE A 107 -3.90 -1.84 -11.48
N ASN A 108 -4.36 -3.06 -11.79
CA ASN A 108 -4.50 -3.54 -13.17
C ASN A 108 -5.49 -2.68 -13.98
N GLN A 109 -6.67 -2.42 -13.42
CA GLN A 109 -7.71 -1.62 -14.07
C GLN A 109 -7.26 -0.19 -14.36
N ASN A 110 -6.47 0.41 -13.46
CA ASN A 110 -5.95 1.76 -13.66
C ASN A 110 -4.64 1.80 -14.46
N ARG A 111 -4.12 0.65 -14.92
CA ARG A 111 -2.82 0.52 -15.60
C ARG A 111 -1.66 1.16 -14.82
N TRP A 112 -1.68 0.99 -13.50
CA TRP A 112 -0.65 1.51 -12.59
C TRP A 112 0.46 0.52 -12.32
N LEU A 113 0.34 -0.72 -12.81
CA LEU A 113 1.48 -1.59 -12.89
C LEU A 113 2.53 -0.98 -13.83
N LEU A 114 3.80 -1.21 -13.50
CA LEU A 114 4.90 -0.96 -14.44
C LEU A 114 4.51 -1.55 -15.81
N PRO A 115 4.75 -0.83 -16.93
CA PRO A 115 4.69 -1.48 -18.23
C PRO A 115 5.55 -2.75 -18.18
N PRO A 116 5.18 -3.82 -18.90
CA PRO A 116 6.06 -4.97 -19.01
C PRO A 116 7.46 -4.46 -19.34
N LEU A 117 8.44 -4.85 -18.53
CA LEU A 117 9.84 -4.52 -18.83
C LEU A 117 10.14 -5.09 -20.22
N PRO A 118 10.81 -4.31 -21.09
CA PRO A 118 11.15 -4.73 -22.45
C PRO A 118 11.99 -6.01 -22.46
#